data_AF-A0A1B2YZL6-F1
#
_entry.id   AF-A0A1B2YZL6-F1
#
_cell.length_a   1.000
_cell.length_b   1.000
_cell.length_c   1.000
_cell.angle_alpha   90.00
_cell.angle_beta   90.00
_cell.angle_gamma   90.00
#
_symmetry.space_group_name_H-M   'P 1'
#
loop_
_entity.id
_entity.type
_entity.pdbx_description
1 polymer ?
#
loop_
_entity_poly.entity_id
_entity_poly.type
_entity_poly.pdbx_seq_one_letter_code
_entity_poly.pdbx_strand_id
1 'polypeptide(L)'
;MKNIFRIISFLEGISYLLLLFIAVPIKYFQGDVSYVKMLGMPHGILFMSYVVLAIVIQKQMKWNLKNLGIVILASVIPFGTFYVDKKYLQK
;
A
#
# COMPACT_ATOMS: atom_id res chain seq x y z
N MET A 1 12.41 -12.06 1.92
CA MET A 1 11.38 -11.55 0.98
C MET A 1 10.05 -11.29 1.69
N LYS A 2 9.50 -12.26 2.43
CA LYS A 2 8.24 -12.09 3.18
C LYS A 2 8.25 -10.92 4.16
N ASN A 3 9.29 -10.79 5.00
CA ASN A 3 9.41 -9.69 5.96
C ASN A 3 9.52 -8.30 5.30
N ILE A 4 10.22 -8.22 4.16
CA ILE A 4 10.36 -6.95 3.40
C ILE A 4 9.01 -6.54 2.82
N PHE A 5 8.29 -7.46 2.19
CA PHE A 5 6.94 -7.20 1.68
C PHE A 5 5.98 -6.79 2.79
N ARG A 6 6.13 -7.38 3.98
CA ARG A 6 5.39 -7.01 5.19
C ARG A 6 5.61 -5.55 5.59
N ILE A 7 6.88 -5.13 5.65
CA ILE A 7 7.26 -3.74 5.96
C ILE A 7 6.74 -2.78 4.89
N ILE A 8 6.92 -3.12 3.60
CA ILE A 8 6.44 -2.26 2.51
C ILE A 8 4.92 -2.17 2.50
N SER A 9 4.20 -3.28 2.69
CA SER A 9 2.73 -3.30 2.80
C SER A 9 2.24 -2.41 3.93
N PHE A 10 2.91 -2.45 5.07
CA PHE A 10 2.56 -1.64 6.24
C PHE A 10 2.87 -0.15 6.00
N LEU A 11 4.04 0.18 5.47
CA LEU A 11 4.43 1.55 5.13
C LEU A 11 3.53 2.14 4.05
N GLU A 12 3.16 1.36 3.04
CA GLU A 12 2.24 1.76 1.97
C GLU A 12 0.87 2.09 2.56
N GLY A 13 0.32 1.21 3.41
CA GLY A 13 -0.96 1.46 4.08
C GLY A 13 -0.95 2.70 4.97
N ILE A 14 0.14 2.93 5.72
CA ILE A 14 0.32 4.15 6.51
C ILE A 14 0.41 5.38 5.60
N SER A 15 1.21 5.32 4.54
CA SER A 15 1.36 6.45 3.62
C SER A 15 0.05 6.83 2.93
N TYR A 16 -0.79 5.83 2.61
CA TYR A 16 -2.13 6.04 2.06
C TYR A 16 -3.08 6.68 3.08
N LEU A 17 -3.04 6.20 4.33
CA LEU A 17 -3.80 6.81 5.44
C LEU A 17 -3.37 8.26 5.69
N LEU A 18 -2.06 8.56 5.68
CA LEU A 18 -1.56 9.93 5.82
C LEU A 18 -2.01 10.81 4.65
N LEU A 19 -2.01 10.31 3.42
CA LEU A 19 -2.56 11.04 2.27
C LEU A 19 -4.05 11.37 2.45
N LEU A 20 -4.86 10.38 2.83
CA LEU A 20 -6.31 10.56 2.97
C LEU A 20 -6.72 11.41 4.18
N PHE A 21 -6.06 11.23 5.33
CA PHE A 21 -6.45 11.90 6.58
C PHE A 21 -5.69 13.21 6.85
N ILE A 22 -4.54 13.44 6.21
CA ILE A 22 -3.76 14.67 6.41
C ILE A 22 -3.74 15.49 5.12
N ALA A 23 -3.23 14.90 4.02
CA ALA A 23 -3.00 15.66 2.80
C ALA A 23 -4.31 16.13 2.14
N VAL A 24 -5.35 15.29 2.11
CA VAL A 24 -6.65 15.63 1.55
C VAL A 24 -7.35 16.71 2.39
N PRO A 25 -7.49 16.60 3.72
CA PRO A 25 -8.08 17.68 4.53
C PRO A 25 -7.30 18.97 4.40
N ILE A 26 -5.97 18.97 4.49
CA ILE A 26 -5.17 20.19 4.34
C ILE A 26 -5.39 20.84 2.97
N LYS A 27 -5.44 20.05 1.89
CA LYS A 27 -5.76 20.55 0.55
C LYS A 27 -7.13 21.24 0.48
N TYR A 28 -8.16 20.68 1.13
CA TYR A 28 -9.51 21.25 1.09
C TYR A 28 -9.69 22.42 2.07
N PHE A 29 -9.08 22.39 3.26
CA PHE A 29 -9.21 23.42 4.28
C PHE A 29 -8.28 24.62 4.08
N GLN A 30 -7.04 24.39 3.65
CA GLN A 30 -6.03 25.45 3.49
C GLN A 30 -5.74 25.77 2.02
N GLY A 31 -6.29 25.02 1.07
CA GLY A 31 -6.00 25.17 -0.36
C GLY A 31 -4.56 24.79 -0.76
N ASP A 32 -3.74 24.31 0.19
CA ASP A 32 -2.33 24.00 -0.05
C ASP A 32 -2.15 22.56 -0.51
N VAL A 33 -1.67 22.42 -1.74
CA VAL A 33 -1.39 21.14 -2.39
C VAL A 33 0.01 20.58 -2.08
N SER A 34 0.85 21.32 -1.34
CA SER A 34 2.23 20.93 -1.03
C SER A 34 2.30 19.60 -0.31
N TYR A 35 1.43 19.37 0.69
CA TYR A 35 1.40 18.10 1.44
C TYR A 35 1.00 16.91 0.58
N VAL A 36 0.09 17.11 -0.39
CA VAL A 36 -0.31 16.05 -1.33
C VAL A 36 0.86 15.70 -2.26
N LYS A 37 1.62 16.69 -2.74
CA LYS A 37 2.83 16.43 -3.54
C LYS A 37 3.92 15.75 -2.72
N MET A 38 4.14 16.21 -1.49
CA MET A 38 5.20 15.73 -0.61
C MET A 38 4.95 14.30 -0.13
N LEU A 39 3.69 13.94 0.19
CA LEU A 39 3.30 12.58 0.59
C LEU A 39 2.95 11.67 -0.61
N GLY A 40 2.51 12.26 -1.72
CA GLY A 40 2.15 11.54 -2.94
C GLY A 40 3.33 10.84 -3.60
N MET A 41 4.49 11.49 -3.68
CA MET A 41 5.67 10.90 -4.32
C MET A 41 6.23 9.69 -3.55
N PRO A 42 6.45 9.75 -2.22
CA PRO A 42 6.81 8.58 -1.41
C PRO A 42 5.77 7.47 -1.48
N HIS A 43 4.48 7.82 -1.42
CA HIS A 43 3.40 6.83 -1.52
C HIS A 43 3.41 6.12 -2.87
N GLY A 44 3.59 6.83 -3.98
CA GLY A 44 3.70 6.22 -5.31
C GLY A 44 4.87 5.24 -5.42
N ILE A 45 6.02 5.58 -4.82
CA ILE A 45 7.18 4.68 -4.77
C ILE A 45 6.87 3.42 -3.94
N LEU A 46 6.22 3.58 -2.79
CA LEU A 46 5.80 2.47 -1.93
C LEU A 46 4.77 1.57 -2.65
N PHE A 47 3.80 2.15 -3.34
CA PHE A 47 2.79 1.44 -4.13
C PHE A 47 3.44 0.62 -5.25
N MET A 48 4.35 1.22 -6.03
CA MET A 48 5.09 0.51 -7.07
C MET A 48 5.92 -0.64 -6.49
N SER A 49 6.61 -0.38 -5.37
CA SER A 49 7.40 -1.40 -4.67
C SER A 49 6.52 -2.55 -4.17
N TYR A 50 5.33 -2.23 -3.67
CA TYR A 50 4.34 -3.21 -3.23
C TYR A 50 3.88 -4.10 -4.39
N VAL A 51 3.51 -3.52 -5.53
CA VAL A 51 3.04 -4.29 -6.70
C VAL A 51 4.14 -5.23 -7.21
N VAL A 52 5.38 -4.74 -7.35
CA VAL A 52 6.51 -5.56 -7.79
C VAL A 52 6.77 -6.70 -6.82
N LEU A 53 6.80 -6.42 -5.51
CA LEU A 53 7.00 -7.45 -4.50
C LEU A 53 5.83 -8.45 -4.44
N ALA A 54 4.59 -8.01 -4.66
CA ALA A 54 3.42 -8.88 -4.71
C ALA A 54 3.54 -9.90 -5.85
N ILE A 55 4.02 -9.49 -7.03
CA ILE A 55 4.27 -10.39 -8.17
C ILE A 55 5.43 -11.35 -7.88
N VAL A 56 6.50 -10.87 -7.26
CA VAL A 56 7.67 -11.70 -6.91
C VAL A 56 7.30 -12.75 -5.86
N ILE A 57 6.57 -12.35 -4.81
CA ILE A 57 6.18 -13.24 -3.71
C ILE A 57 5.04 -14.18 -4.10
N GLN A 58 4.25 -13.84 -5.14
CA GLN A 58 3.19 -14.70 -5.68
C GLN A 58 3.68 -16.13 -5.93
N LYS A 59 4.83 -16.26 -6.60
CA LYS A 59 5.43 -17.56 -6.92
C LYS A 59 5.87 -18.31 -5.67
N GLN A 60 6.43 -17.60 -4.68
CA GLN A 60 6.85 -18.20 -3.41
C GLN A 60 5.68 -18.68 -2.56
N MET A 61 4.59 -17.92 -2.55
CA MET A 61 3.40 -18.21 -1.74
C MET A 61 2.37 -19.09 -2.49
N LYS A 62 2.69 -19.55 -3.71
CA LYS A 62 1.79 -20.33 -4.58
C LYS A 62 0.41 -19.68 -4.74
N TRP A 63 0.37 -18.36 -4.90
CA TRP A 63 -0.89 -17.63 -5.08
C TRP A 63 -1.41 -17.75 -6.51
N ASN A 64 -2.68 -18.11 -6.66
CA ASN A 64 -3.40 -18.02 -7.93
C ASN A 64 -3.55 -16.54 -8.37
N LEU A 65 -3.76 -16.30 -9.67
CA LEU A 65 -3.97 -14.94 -10.21
C LEU A 65 -5.10 -14.19 -9.50
N LYS A 66 -6.16 -14.89 -9.06
CA LYS A 66 -7.24 -14.30 -8.26
C LYS A 66 -6.74 -13.71 -6.94
N ASN A 67 -5.85 -14.42 -6.23
CA ASN A 67 -5.28 -13.94 -4.98
C ASN A 67 -4.36 -12.74 -5.21
N LEU A 68 -3.55 -12.77 -6.28
CA LEU A 68 -2.73 -11.61 -6.65
C LEU A 68 -3.58 -10.38 -6.97
N GLY A 69 -4.67 -10.56 -7.72
CA GLY A 69 -5.63 -9.48 -8.00
C GLY A 69 -6.23 -8.89 -6.72
N ILE A 70 -6.62 -9.74 -5.75
CA ILE A 70 -7.12 -9.30 -4.44
C ILE A 70 -6.04 -8.52 -3.67
N VAL A 71 -4.79 -8.99 -3.68
CA VAL A 71 -3.67 -8.34 -2.98
C VAL A 71 -3.37 -6.96 -3.56
N ILE A 72 -3.36 -6.81 -4.89
CA ILE A 72 -3.16 -5.51 -5.55
C ILE A 72 -4.37 -4.59 -5.32
N LEU A 73 -5.59 -5.10 -5.41
CA LEU A 73 -6.78 -4.30 -5.10
C LEU A 73 -6.79 -3.82 -3.65
N ALA A 74 -6.26 -4.64 -2.74
CA ALA A 74 -6.17 -4.31 -1.35
C ALA A 74 -5.16 -3.18 -1.06
N SER A 75 -4.19 -2.88 -1.94
CA SER A 75 -3.36 -1.68 -1.76
C SER A 75 -4.05 -0.38 -2.17
N VAL A 76 -5.11 -0.44 -2.99
CA VAL A 76 -5.90 0.74 -3.37
C VAL A 76 -6.98 1.06 -2.31
N ILE A 77 -7.42 0.05 -1.57
CA ILE A 77 -8.46 0.20 -0.55
C ILE A 77 -7.79 0.65 0.76
N PRO A 78 -8.26 1.75 1.39
CA PRO A 78 -7.78 2.11 2.72
C PRO A 78 -8.01 0.93 3.67
N PHE A 79 -6.97 0.50 4.39
CA PHE A 79 -6.92 -0.70 5.24
C PHE A 79 -6.77 -2.06 4.53
N GLY A 80 -6.79 -2.14 3.20
CA GLY A 80 -6.67 -3.42 2.51
C GLY A 80 -5.28 -4.04 2.66
N THR A 81 -4.21 -3.25 2.70
CA THR A 81 -2.84 -3.75 2.97
C THR A 81 -2.69 -4.38 4.35
N PHE A 82 -3.42 -3.90 5.36
CA PHE A 82 -3.48 -4.52 6.68
C PHE A 82 -4.20 -5.87 6.64
N TYR A 83 -5.22 -6.02 5.80
CA TYR A 83 -5.89 -7.30 5.58
C TYR A 83 -4.96 -8.31 4.87
N VAL A 84 -4.19 -7.86 3.87
CA VAL A 84 -3.19 -8.69 3.20
C VAL A 84 -2.12 -9.15 4.19
N ASP A 85 -1.66 -8.26 5.05
CA ASP A 85 -0.72 -8.57 6.12
C ASP A 85 -1.23 -9.71 7.02
N LYS A 86 -2.43 -9.52 7.57
CA LYS A 86 -3.03 -10.46 8.50
C LYS A 86 -3.39 -11.81 7.87
N LYS A 87 -3.95 -11.80 6.66
CA LYS A 87 -4.49 -13.02 6.02
C LYS A 87 -3.43 -13.82 5.27
N TYR A 88 -2.51 -13.15 4.60
CA TYR A 88 -1.59 -13.79 3.67
C TYR A 88 -0.15 -13.80 4.17
N LEU A 89 0.26 -12.86 5.02
CA LEU A 89 1.64 -12.75 5.50
C LEU A 89 1.88 -13.31 6.91
N GLN A 90 0.82 -13.51 7.70
CA GLN A 90 0.93 -13.93 9.11
C GLN A 90 1.12 -15.45 9.36
N LYS A 91 1.34 -16.25 8.31
CA LYS A 91 1.62 -17.70 8.42
C LYS A 91 3.10 -18.04 8.26
#